data_AF-A0A2P8VTC4-F1
#
_entry.id   AF-A0A2P8VTC4-F1
#
_cell.length_a   1.000
_cell.length_b   1.000
_cell.length_c   1.000
_cell.angle_alpha   90.00
_cell.angle_beta   90.00
_cell.angle_gamma   90.00
#
_symmetry.space_group_name_H-M   'P 1'
#
loop_
_entity.id
_entity.type
_entity.pdbx_description
1 polymer ?
#
loop_
_entity_poly.entity_id
_entity_poly.type
_entity_poly.pdbx_seq_one_letter_code
_entity_poly.pdbx_strand_id
1 'polypeptide(L)'
;MPLNQNQMPLLAAIAASAIRDHAPFYAPGHKQGRGAAARLKDLWGEAVFRADLPELPELDNLFAPEGPILEAQELAAAAFGAEQTWFLANGSSGGLEAAILAVCAPGDEIIVPRNAHQSVISGLILAGAKPVFVMPEYDPDWDLVLGVPPEAVAAALANHPQAKAVLLVSPTYHGICSDVGAIAALAHARDIPLLIDEAHGPHFGFHPDLPPSAMASGADLSVQSTHKVLGALPQASMLHMQGPRLDRQRLSRALQLTQSTSPSYLLLAS
;
A
#
# COMPACT_ATOMS: atom_id res chain seq x y z
N MET A 1 -9.07 -11.43 -22.94
CA MET A 1 -7.79 -11.20 -23.64
C MET A 1 -6.70 -11.11 -22.58
N PRO A 2 -5.45 -11.51 -22.83
CA PRO A 2 -4.38 -11.29 -21.87
C PRO A 2 -4.23 -9.78 -21.58
N LEU A 3 -3.98 -9.43 -20.32
CA LEU A 3 -3.74 -8.06 -19.90
C LEU A 3 -2.47 -7.51 -20.55
N ASN A 4 -2.49 -6.26 -21.01
CA ASN A 4 -1.34 -5.61 -21.64
C ASN A 4 -0.64 -4.66 -20.66
N GLN A 5 0.48 -5.11 -20.11
CA GLN A 5 1.27 -4.35 -19.11
C GLN A 5 1.97 -3.09 -19.67
N ASN A 6 1.87 -2.82 -20.99
CA ASN A 6 2.34 -1.55 -21.57
C ASN A 6 1.26 -0.45 -21.55
N GLN A 7 0.07 -0.74 -21.04
CA GLN A 7 -1.00 0.25 -20.92
C GLN A 7 -0.90 1.03 -19.61
N MET A 8 -1.23 2.32 -19.68
CA MET A 8 -1.36 3.20 -18.51
C MET A 8 -2.72 3.90 -18.57
N PRO A 9 -3.83 3.19 -18.28
CA PRO A 9 -5.18 3.68 -18.56
C PRO A 9 -5.50 4.99 -17.83
N LEU A 10 -5.12 5.11 -16.55
CA LEU A 10 -5.30 6.35 -15.79
C LEU A 10 -4.49 7.52 -16.35
N LEU A 11 -3.23 7.32 -16.70
CA LEU A 11 -2.41 8.37 -17.31
C LEU A 11 -2.97 8.79 -18.68
N ALA A 12 -3.43 7.84 -19.49
CA ALA A 12 -4.06 8.12 -20.77
C ALA A 12 -5.36 8.93 -20.60
N ALA A 13 -6.19 8.59 -19.61
CA ALA A 13 -7.41 9.32 -19.29
C ALA A 13 -7.14 10.75 -18.81
N ILE A 14 -6.11 10.93 -17.97
CA ILE A 14 -5.63 12.25 -17.53
C ILE A 14 -5.15 13.06 -18.73
N ALA A 15 -4.30 12.48 -19.59
CA ALA A 15 -3.78 13.18 -20.77
C ALA A 15 -4.90 13.63 -21.72
N ALA A 16 -5.89 12.76 -21.96
CA ALA A 16 -7.06 13.07 -22.78
C ALA A 16 -7.92 14.18 -22.13
N SER A 17 -8.11 14.15 -20.81
CA SER A 17 -8.93 15.13 -20.09
C SER A 17 -8.23 16.50 -19.98
N ALA A 18 -6.92 16.50 -19.77
CA ALA A 18 -6.11 17.69 -19.63
C ALA A 18 -6.14 18.58 -20.89
N ILE A 19 -6.29 17.99 -22.08
CA ILE A 19 -6.32 18.73 -23.35
C ILE A 19 -7.69 19.29 -23.74
N ARG A 20 -8.77 18.88 -23.06
CA ARG A 20 -10.13 19.30 -23.41
C ARG A 20 -10.33 20.78 -23.17
N ASP A 21 -10.79 21.50 -24.19
CA ASP A 21 -11.12 22.91 -24.06
C ASP A 21 -12.46 23.08 -23.34
N HIS A 22 -12.40 23.58 -22.11
CA HIS A 22 -13.57 23.95 -21.32
C HIS A 22 -13.19 24.92 -20.19
N ALA A 23 -14.19 25.50 -19.57
CA ALA A 23 -14.01 26.29 -18.35
C ALA A 23 -14.06 25.36 -17.12
N PRO A 24 -12.98 25.22 -16.34
CA PRO A 24 -12.96 24.33 -15.17
C PRO A 24 -13.70 24.96 -13.98
N PHE A 25 -15.02 24.79 -13.92
CA PHE A 25 -15.83 25.23 -12.77
C PHE A 25 -15.77 24.26 -11.56
N TYR A 26 -14.82 23.32 -11.57
CA TYR A 26 -14.54 22.35 -10.50
C TYR A 26 -13.21 22.66 -9.78
N ALA A 27 -12.88 21.94 -8.69
CA ALA A 27 -11.56 21.99 -8.04
C ALA A 27 -10.47 21.30 -8.90
N PRO A 28 -9.17 21.61 -8.78
CA PRO A 28 -8.57 22.52 -7.81
C PRO A 28 -8.69 24.01 -8.18
N GLY A 29 -8.51 24.88 -7.19
CA GLY A 29 -8.69 26.33 -7.32
C GLY A 29 -7.74 27.03 -8.29
N HIS A 30 -6.61 26.41 -8.66
CA HIS A 30 -5.72 26.97 -9.69
C HIS A 30 -6.30 26.86 -11.11
N LYS A 31 -7.44 26.20 -11.32
CA LYS A 31 -8.19 26.20 -12.58
C LYS A 31 -7.32 25.84 -13.79
N GLN A 32 -6.72 24.65 -13.74
CA GLN A 32 -5.77 24.18 -14.77
C GLN A 32 -4.56 25.11 -14.99
N GLY A 33 -4.18 25.88 -13.96
CA GLY A 33 -3.01 26.76 -13.97
C GLY A 33 -3.35 28.24 -14.15
N ARG A 34 -4.59 28.60 -14.51
CA ARG A 34 -5.02 30.01 -14.66
C ARG A 34 -4.92 30.82 -13.37
N GLY A 35 -5.17 30.17 -12.23
CA GLY A 35 -5.02 30.72 -10.88
C GLY A 35 -3.70 30.34 -10.20
N ALA A 36 -2.78 29.65 -10.87
CA ALA A 36 -1.49 29.30 -10.31
C ALA A 36 -0.52 30.49 -10.37
N ALA A 37 0.34 30.63 -9.36
CA ALA A 37 1.39 31.64 -9.36
C ALA A 37 2.36 31.42 -10.53
N ALA A 38 2.73 32.50 -11.23
CA ALA A 38 3.62 32.42 -12.40
C ALA A 38 4.92 31.65 -12.11
N ARG A 39 5.58 31.94 -10.97
CA ARG A 39 6.81 31.25 -10.57
C ARG A 39 6.67 29.73 -10.44
N LEU A 40 5.49 29.24 -10.05
CA LEU A 40 5.25 27.79 -9.96
C LEU A 40 5.09 27.18 -11.35
N LYS A 41 4.40 27.88 -12.25
CA LYS A 41 4.29 27.46 -13.66
C LYS A 41 5.63 27.47 -14.38
N ASP A 42 6.47 28.45 -14.09
CA ASP A 42 7.82 28.55 -14.66
C ASP A 42 8.71 27.39 -14.20
N LEU A 43 8.56 26.95 -12.95
CA LEU A 43 9.36 25.87 -12.37
C LEU A 43 8.86 24.47 -12.75
N TRP A 44 7.55 24.22 -12.65
CA TRP A 44 6.96 22.89 -12.84
C TRP A 44 6.44 22.64 -14.26
N GLY A 45 6.21 23.71 -15.02
CA GLY A 45 5.54 23.67 -16.31
C GLY A 45 4.02 23.71 -16.19
N GLU A 46 3.36 24.32 -17.17
CA GLU A 46 1.89 24.47 -17.19
C GLU A 46 1.17 23.11 -17.32
N ALA A 47 1.82 22.12 -17.94
CA ALA A 47 1.24 20.80 -18.15
C ALA A 47 0.89 20.09 -16.84
N VAL A 48 1.70 20.26 -15.79
CA VAL A 48 1.43 19.67 -14.46
C VAL A 48 0.11 20.18 -13.92
N PHE A 49 -0.13 21.49 -13.99
CA PHE A 49 -1.39 22.10 -13.52
C PHE A 49 -2.59 21.71 -14.38
N ARG A 50 -2.39 21.41 -15.67
CA ARG A 50 -3.47 20.91 -16.52
C ARG A 50 -3.82 19.45 -16.24
N ALA A 51 -2.84 18.66 -15.82
CA ALA A 51 -3.00 17.26 -15.44
C ALA A 51 -3.48 17.08 -13.98
N ASP A 52 -3.33 18.10 -13.13
CA ASP A 52 -3.90 18.12 -11.77
C ASP A 52 -5.42 18.32 -11.83
N LEU A 53 -6.12 17.21 -12.01
CA LEU A 53 -7.56 17.13 -12.19
C LEU A 53 -8.20 16.43 -10.97
N PRO A 54 -9.44 16.81 -10.61
CA PRO A 54 -10.17 16.16 -9.52
C PRO A 54 -10.80 14.85 -10.01
N GLU A 55 -11.64 14.26 -9.17
CA GLU A 55 -12.57 13.18 -9.53
C GLU A 55 -13.60 13.66 -10.58
N LEU A 56 -13.18 13.65 -11.85
CA LEU A 56 -14.05 13.88 -13.01
C LEU A 56 -14.67 12.55 -13.44
N PRO A 57 -15.86 12.55 -14.06
CA PRO A 57 -16.50 11.32 -14.54
C PRO A 57 -15.60 10.47 -15.45
N GLU A 58 -14.69 11.10 -16.19
CA GLU A 58 -13.76 10.41 -17.09
C GLU A 58 -12.51 9.85 -16.41
N LEU A 59 -12.26 10.23 -15.16
CA LEU A 59 -11.07 9.85 -14.40
C LEU A 59 -11.35 8.84 -13.30
N ASP A 60 -12.63 8.47 -13.10
CA ASP A 60 -13.08 7.49 -12.11
C ASP A 60 -13.10 8.03 -10.66
N ASN A 61 -13.57 7.20 -9.72
CA ASN A 61 -13.52 7.47 -8.28
C ASN A 61 -12.58 6.47 -7.60
N LEU A 62 -11.53 6.95 -6.91
CA LEU A 62 -10.56 6.09 -6.22
C LEU A 62 -11.19 5.09 -5.23
N PHE A 63 -12.29 5.47 -4.58
CA PHE A 63 -12.97 4.70 -3.54
C PHE A 63 -14.12 3.84 -4.07
N ALA A 64 -14.50 4.01 -5.32
CA ALA A 64 -15.48 3.21 -6.03
C ALA A 64 -15.10 3.12 -7.53
N PRO A 65 -13.97 2.47 -7.85
CA PRO A 65 -13.42 2.53 -9.20
C PRO A 65 -14.21 1.62 -10.15
N GLU A 66 -14.62 2.15 -11.30
CA GLU A 66 -15.37 1.46 -12.34
C GLU A 66 -14.74 1.59 -13.75
N GLY A 67 -13.68 2.40 -13.89
CA GLY A 67 -13.06 2.74 -15.17
C GLY A 67 -11.53 2.78 -15.09
N PRO A 68 -10.86 3.88 -15.50
CA PRO A 68 -9.41 3.89 -15.66
C PRO A 68 -8.60 3.61 -14.39
N ILE A 69 -9.15 3.88 -13.19
CA ILE A 69 -8.50 3.49 -11.92
C ILE A 69 -8.63 1.97 -11.73
N LEU A 70 -9.81 1.40 -11.96
CA LEU A 70 -10.02 -0.05 -11.86
C LEU A 70 -9.11 -0.80 -12.83
N GLU A 71 -9.07 -0.39 -14.10
CA GLU A 71 -8.20 -1.00 -15.11
C GLU A 71 -6.71 -0.93 -14.71
N ALA A 72 -6.25 0.21 -14.15
CA ALA A 72 -4.88 0.35 -13.67
C ALA A 72 -4.60 -0.56 -12.47
N GLN A 73 -5.54 -0.69 -11.54
CA GLN A 73 -5.44 -1.57 -10.37
C GLN A 73 -5.45 -3.05 -10.76
N GLU A 74 -6.20 -3.46 -11.78
CA GLU A 74 -6.20 -4.82 -12.33
C GLU A 74 -4.85 -5.15 -12.99
N LEU A 75 -4.28 -4.22 -13.75
CA LEU A 75 -2.94 -4.36 -14.33
C LEU A 75 -1.88 -4.52 -13.23
N ALA A 76 -1.94 -3.70 -12.19
CA ALA A 76 -1.05 -3.79 -11.05
C ALA A 76 -1.23 -5.10 -10.27
N ALA A 77 -2.46 -5.53 -10.00
CA ALA A 77 -2.73 -6.80 -9.32
C ALA A 77 -2.12 -7.98 -10.09
N ALA A 78 -2.30 -8.00 -11.42
CA ALA A 78 -1.70 -9.02 -12.27
C ALA A 78 -0.16 -8.98 -12.30
N ALA A 79 0.45 -7.79 -12.29
CA ALA A 79 1.90 -7.63 -12.30
C ALA A 79 2.55 -8.05 -10.97
N PHE A 80 1.90 -7.75 -9.84
CA PHE A 80 2.42 -8.01 -8.49
C PHE A 80 1.95 -9.36 -7.92
N GLY A 81 1.17 -10.14 -8.68
CA GLY A 81 0.71 -11.46 -8.28
C GLY A 81 -0.34 -11.44 -7.15
N ALA A 82 -1.18 -10.41 -7.12
CA ALA A 82 -2.24 -10.24 -6.13
C ALA A 82 -3.61 -10.49 -6.75
N GLU A 83 -4.61 -10.83 -5.94
CA GLU A 83 -6.00 -10.91 -6.41
C GLU A 83 -6.64 -9.53 -6.56
N GLN A 84 -6.27 -8.59 -5.70
CA GLN A 84 -6.73 -7.20 -5.76
C GLN A 84 -5.62 -6.25 -5.32
N THR A 85 -5.56 -5.08 -5.97
CA THR A 85 -4.64 -4.00 -5.63
C THR A 85 -5.41 -2.69 -5.46
N TRP A 86 -5.00 -1.90 -4.47
CA TRP A 86 -5.47 -0.52 -4.28
C TRP A 86 -4.29 0.43 -4.47
N PHE A 87 -4.55 1.53 -5.17
CA PHE A 87 -3.61 2.64 -5.25
C PHE A 87 -3.75 3.54 -4.02
N LEU A 88 -2.61 4.01 -3.53
CA LEU A 88 -2.51 4.80 -2.31
C LEU A 88 -1.84 6.15 -2.59
N ALA A 89 -2.54 7.25 -2.32
CA ALA A 89 -2.03 8.62 -2.46
C ALA A 89 -1.47 9.20 -1.15
N ASN A 90 -1.65 8.50 -0.03
CA ASN A 90 -1.23 8.92 1.32
C ASN A 90 -0.04 8.09 1.84
N GLY A 91 0.73 7.48 0.95
CA GLY A 91 1.85 6.61 1.29
C GLY A 91 1.43 5.28 1.92
N SER A 92 2.41 4.39 2.09
CA SER A 92 2.22 3.11 2.79
C SER A 92 1.77 3.31 4.24
N SER A 93 1.99 4.51 4.80
CA SER A 93 1.45 4.88 6.11
C SER A 93 -0.07 4.72 6.15
N GLY A 94 -0.79 5.33 5.21
CA GLY A 94 -2.25 5.22 5.15
C GLY A 94 -2.72 3.80 4.82
N GLY A 95 -1.94 3.04 4.04
CA GLY A 95 -2.22 1.63 3.76
C GLY A 95 -2.11 0.73 4.99
N LEU A 96 -1.05 0.88 5.79
CA LEU A 96 -0.83 0.12 7.03
C LEU A 96 -1.86 0.47 8.11
N GLU A 97 -2.18 1.77 8.26
CA GLU A 97 -3.24 2.22 9.16
C GLU A 97 -4.58 1.60 8.76
N ALA A 98 -4.92 1.62 7.47
CA ALA A 98 -6.15 1.00 6.97
C ALA A 98 -6.17 -0.52 7.17
N ALA A 99 -5.04 -1.21 6.94
CA ALA A 99 -4.93 -2.65 7.16
C ALA A 99 -5.22 -3.01 8.62
N ILE A 100 -4.68 -2.26 9.58
CA ILE A 100 -4.91 -2.48 11.02
C ILE A 100 -6.37 -2.17 11.39
N LEU A 101 -6.94 -1.07 10.92
CA LEU A 101 -8.36 -0.72 11.12
C LEU A 101 -9.32 -1.76 10.52
N ALA A 102 -8.93 -2.37 9.40
CA ALA A 102 -9.70 -3.38 8.70
C ALA A 102 -9.69 -4.75 9.42
N VAL A 103 -8.68 -5.02 10.23
CA VAL A 103 -8.55 -6.29 10.96
C VAL A 103 -9.05 -6.14 12.39
N CYS A 104 -8.52 -5.17 13.13
CA CYS A 104 -8.69 -5.06 14.57
C CYS A 104 -9.90 -4.19 14.96
N ALA A 105 -10.56 -4.57 16.04
CA ALA A 105 -11.46 -3.73 16.82
C ALA A 105 -10.78 -3.27 18.12
N PRO A 106 -11.32 -2.27 18.84
CA PRO A 106 -10.75 -1.84 20.12
C PRO A 106 -10.60 -2.99 21.12
N GLY A 107 -9.39 -3.17 21.63
CA GLY A 107 -9.02 -4.22 22.58
C GLY A 107 -8.53 -5.53 21.97
N ASP A 108 -8.66 -5.72 20.65
CA ASP A 108 -8.11 -6.88 19.95
C ASP A 108 -6.58 -6.89 20.00
N GLU A 109 -6.00 -8.09 20.08
CA GLU A 109 -4.54 -8.27 20.03
C GLU A 109 -4.06 -8.45 18.58
N ILE A 110 -2.89 -7.92 18.25
CA ILE A 110 -2.21 -8.14 16.97
C ILE A 110 -0.72 -8.30 17.20
N ILE A 111 -0.12 -9.32 16.56
CA ILE A 111 1.31 -9.57 16.67
C ILE A 111 2.05 -8.63 15.71
N VAL A 112 2.99 -7.85 16.22
CA VAL A 112 3.75 -6.85 15.47
C VAL A 112 5.25 -6.91 15.84
N PRO A 113 6.18 -6.61 14.92
CA PRO A 113 7.59 -6.68 15.24
C PRO A 113 8.02 -5.41 15.98
N ARG A 114 9.10 -5.52 16.75
CA ARG A 114 9.60 -4.35 17.50
C ARG A 114 10.23 -3.28 16.60
N ASN A 115 10.64 -3.64 15.39
CA ASN A 115 11.14 -2.72 14.37
C ASN A 115 10.04 -2.18 13.44
N ALA A 116 8.77 -2.26 13.83
CA ALA A 116 7.66 -1.72 13.05
C ALA A 116 7.79 -0.21 12.80
N HIS A 117 7.39 0.23 11.61
CA HIS A 117 7.35 1.64 11.26
C HIS A 117 6.33 2.41 12.11
N GLN A 118 6.52 3.73 12.27
CA GLN A 118 5.64 4.58 13.08
C GLN A 118 4.17 4.49 12.64
N SER A 119 3.88 4.29 11.35
CA SER A 119 2.50 4.13 10.86
C SER A 119 1.80 2.90 11.40
N VAL A 120 2.52 1.81 11.70
CA VAL A 120 1.95 0.65 12.40
C VAL A 120 1.51 1.08 13.80
N ILE A 121 2.35 1.85 14.51
CA ILE A 121 2.00 2.41 15.82
C ILE A 121 0.79 3.33 15.74
N SER A 122 0.73 4.22 14.73
CA SER A 122 -0.44 5.06 14.47
C SER A 122 -1.70 4.22 14.23
N GLY A 123 -1.62 3.17 13.40
CA GLY A 123 -2.74 2.27 13.12
C GLY A 123 -3.24 1.54 14.38
N LEU A 124 -2.33 1.09 15.25
CA LEU A 124 -2.69 0.50 16.54
C LEU A 124 -3.45 1.48 17.43
N ILE A 125 -2.98 2.74 17.50
CA ILE A 125 -3.65 3.80 18.25
C ILE A 125 -5.05 4.08 17.69
N LEU A 126 -5.17 4.24 16.37
CA LEU A 126 -6.44 4.52 15.69
C LEU A 126 -7.46 3.39 15.87
N ALA A 127 -7.01 2.13 15.80
CA ALA A 127 -7.86 0.96 15.99
C ALA A 127 -8.18 0.67 17.47
N GLY A 128 -7.44 1.25 18.42
CA GLY A 128 -7.48 0.85 19.83
C GLY A 128 -6.99 -0.59 20.04
N ALA A 129 -6.13 -1.09 19.16
CA ALA A 129 -5.60 -2.45 19.19
C ALA A 129 -4.44 -2.60 20.18
N LYS A 130 -4.25 -3.80 20.72
CA LYS A 130 -3.19 -4.14 21.66
C LYS A 130 -2.05 -4.85 20.94
N PRO A 131 -0.85 -4.24 20.84
CA PRO A 131 0.28 -4.91 20.21
C PRO A 131 0.85 -6.03 21.09
N VAL A 132 1.10 -7.17 20.48
CA VAL A 132 1.96 -8.24 21.00
C VAL A 132 3.29 -8.14 20.26
N PHE A 133 4.31 -7.58 20.92
CA PHE A 133 5.59 -7.34 20.28
C PHE A 133 6.42 -8.61 20.17
N VAL A 134 6.90 -8.91 18.96
CA VAL A 134 7.96 -9.90 18.71
C VAL A 134 9.28 -9.20 18.41
N MET A 135 10.37 -9.75 18.93
CA MET A 135 11.71 -9.20 18.71
C MET A 135 12.28 -9.78 17.42
N PRO A 136 12.69 -8.94 16.45
CA PRO A 136 13.57 -9.38 15.37
C PRO A 136 14.92 -9.82 15.93
N GLU A 137 15.64 -10.63 15.17
CA GLU A 137 17.04 -10.92 15.48
C GLU A 137 17.90 -9.66 15.33
N TYR A 138 19.03 -9.63 16.03
CA TYR A 138 19.96 -8.52 16.01
C TYR A 138 21.39 -9.05 15.90
N ASP A 139 22.14 -8.52 14.93
CA ASP A 139 23.55 -8.79 14.74
C ASP A 139 24.37 -7.69 15.43
N PRO A 140 25.12 -8.01 16.51
CA PRO A 140 25.90 -7.03 17.25
C PRO A 140 27.21 -6.62 16.56
N ASP A 141 27.73 -7.43 15.63
CA ASP A 141 28.98 -7.13 14.93
C ASP A 141 28.73 -6.07 13.84
N TRP A 142 27.55 -6.14 13.21
CA TRP A 142 27.12 -5.18 12.18
C TRP A 142 26.22 -4.07 12.70
N ASP A 143 25.74 -4.15 13.95
CA ASP A 143 24.71 -3.27 14.52
C ASP A 143 23.43 -3.24 13.68
N LEU A 144 22.98 -4.43 13.25
CA LEU A 144 21.87 -4.59 12.32
C LEU A 144 20.71 -5.36 12.93
N VAL A 145 19.52 -4.78 12.82
CA VAL A 145 18.26 -5.49 13.05
C VAL A 145 17.95 -6.34 11.81
N LEU A 146 17.82 -7.65 12.02
CA LEU A 146 17.54 -8.66 11.00
C LEU A 146 16.03 -8.91 10.87
N GLY A 147 15.66 -10.06 10.31
CA GLY A 147 14.28 -10.51 10.19
C GLY A 147 13.69 -10.98 11.52
N VAL A 148 12.37 -11.19 11.54
CA VAL A 148 11.71 -11.86 12.65
C VAL A 148 11.76 -13.37 12.40
N PRO A 149 12.28 -14.16 13.35
CA PRO A 149 12.41 -15.58 13.13
C PRO A 149 11.05 -16.28 13.37
N PRO A 150 10.69 -17.30 12.56
CA PRO A 150 9.39 -17.97 12.66
C PRO A 150 9.06 -18.51 14.06
N GLU A 151 10.04 -18.97 14.83
CA GLU A 151 9.89 -19.44 16.20
C GLU A 151 9.38 -18.36 17.16
N ALA A 152 9.80 -17.11 16.98
CA ALA A 152 9.31 -15.99 17.79
C ALA A 152 7.82 -15.74 17.51
N VAL A 153 7.41 -15.84 16.25
CA VAL A 153 5.99 -15.75 15.86
C VAL A 153 5.20 -16.94 16.40
N ALA A 154 5.74 -18.16 16.29
CA ALA A 154 5.09 -19.37 16.81
C ALA A 154 4.84 -19.27 18.33
N ALA A 155 5.83 -18.79 19.09
CA ALA A 155 5.72 -18.56 20.53
C ALA A 155 4.67 -17.47 20.85
N ALA A 156 4.68 -16.34 20.12
CA ALA A 156 3.70 -15.28 20.30
C ALA A 156 2.27 -15.79 20.04
N LEU A 157 2.05 -16.52 18.95
CA LEU A 157 0.75 -17.10 18.63
C LEU A 157 0.31 -18.20 19.62
N ALA A 158 1.23 -18.87 20.30
CA ALA A 158 0.91 -19.84 21.34
C ALA A 158 0.47 -19.15 22.65
N ASN A 159 1.13 -18.04 23.00
CA ASN A 159 0.82 -17.27 24.21
C ASN A 159 -0.38 -16.33 24.03
N HIS A 160 -0.69 -15.94 22.80
CA HIS A 160 -1.77 -15.02 22.44
C HIS A 160 -2.75 -15.65 21.44
N PRO A 161 -3.54 -16.66 21.86
CA PRO A 161 -4.45 -17.38 20.96
C PRO A 161 -5.61 -16.53 20.43
N GLN A 162 -5.81 -15.32 20.96
CA GLN A 162 -6.86 -14.38 20.53
C GLN A 162 -6.34 -13.30 19.57
N ALA A 163 -5.06 -13.34 19.19
CA ALA A 163 -4.50 -12.40 18.23
C ALA A 163 -5.27 -12.46 16.90
N LYS A 164 -5.62 -11.29 16.34
CA LYS A 164 -6.43 -11.17 15.12
C LYS A 164 -5.62 -11.25 13.84
N ALA A 165 -4.33 -10.97 13.91
CA ALA A 165 -3.41 -11.05 12.78
C ALA A 165 -1.95 -11.10 13.26
N VAL A 166 -1.08 -11.42 12.31
CA VAL A 166 0.34 -11.14 12.38
C VAL A 166 0.65 -10.06 11.35
N LEU A 167 1.30 -8.97 11.75
CA LEU A 167 1.83 -7.96 10.84
C LEU A 167 3.34 -7.91 11.02
N LEU A 168 4.14 -8.08 9.97
CA LEU A 168 5.61 -7.99 10.03
C LEU A 168 6.18 -7.03 8.99
N VAL A 169 7.46 -6.66 9.16
CA VAL A 169 8.23 -5.89 8.19
C VAL A 169 9.12 -6.86 7.41
N SER A 170 8.97 -6.90 6.08
CA SER A 170 9.87 -7.66 5.21
C SER A 170 9.84 -7.10 3.79
N PRO A 171 10.97 -6.66 3.23
CA PRO A 171 12.30 -6.63 3.84
C PRO A 171 12.45 -5.51 4.88
N THR A 172 13.48 -5.60 5.73
CA THR A 172 13.92 -4.47 6.56
C THR A 172 14.50 -3.34 5.71
N TYR A 173 14.77 -2.18 6.31
CA TYR A 173 15.42 -1.06 5.64
C TYR A 173 16.75 -1.45 4.97
N HIS A 174 17.47 -2.41 5.56
CA HIS A 174 18.77 -2.90 5.06
C HIS A 174 18.63 -4.06 4.06
N GLY A 175 17.41 -4.42 3.64
CA GLY A 175 17.17 -5.48 2.67
C GLY A 175 17.12 -6.90 3.27
N ILE A 176 17.11 -7.04 4.59
CA ILE A 176 17.02 -8.37 5.24
C ILE A 176 15.58 -8.87 5.18
N CYS A 177 15.37 -10.06 4.63
CA CYS A 177 14.05 -10.68 4.51
C CYS A 177 13.78 -11.64 5.69
N SER A 178 12.55 -11.63 6.18
CA SER A 178 12.07 -12.70 7.07
C SER A 178 11.59 -13.90 6.24
N ASP A 179 11.48 -15.08 6.84
CA ASP A 179 10.85 -16.23 6.20
C ASP A 179 9.32 -16.07 6.20
N VAL A 180 8.82 -15.27 5.26
CA VAL A 180 7.39 -14.95 5.11
C VAL A 180 6.57 -16.22 4.88
N GLY A 181 7.11 -17.20 4.14
CA GLY A 181 6.40 -18.46 3.86
C GLY A 181 6.16 -19.31 5.11
N ALA A 182 7.20 -19.49 5.93
CA ALA A 182 7.05 -20.20 7.21
C ALA A 182 6.08 -19.46 8.16
N ILE A 183 6.15 -18.14 8.19
CA ILE A 183 5.28 -17.32 9.04
C ILE A 183 3.83 -17.34 8.56
N ALA A 184 3.59 -17.32 7.25
CA ALA A 184 2.26 -17.48 6.67
C ALA A 184 1.64 -18.81 7.10
N ALA A 185 2.40 -19.91 7.02
CA ALA A 185 1.94 -21.21 7.47
C ALA A 185 1.54 -21.22 8.97
N LEU A 186 2.31 -20.54 9.83
CA LEU A 186 2.00 -20.42 11.27
C LEU A 186 0.72 -19.61 11.55
N ALA A 187 0.51 -18.51 10.83
CA ALA A 187 -0.69 -17.68 10.95
C ALA A 187 -1.92 -18.42 10.42
N HIS A 188 -1.81 -19.05 9.24
CA HIS A 188 -2.90 -19.77 8.59
C HIS A 188 -3.33 -21.03 9.34
N ALA A 189 -2.41 -21.69 10.07
CA ALA A 189 -2.74 -22.80 10.96
C ALA A 189 -3.69 -22.39 12.11
N ARG A 190 -3.82 -21.09 12.38
CA ARG A 190 -4.76 -20.50 13.35
C ARG A 190 -5.89 -19.71 12.70
N ASP A 191 -6.02 -19.79 11.37
CA ASP A 191 -7.02 -19.08 10.58
C ASP A 191 -7.02 -17.55 10.78
N ILE A 192 -5.83 -16.95 10.94
CA ILE A 192 -5.67 -15.50 11.00
C ILE A 192 -4.77 -15.01 9.84
N PRO A 193 -4.98 -13.78 9.35
CA PRO A 193 -4.21 -13.24 8.23
C PRO A 193 -2.78 -12.84 8.61
N LEU A 194 -1.88 -12.95 7.63
CA LEU A 194 -0.55 -12.37 7.65
C LEU A 194 -0.52 -11.08 6.81
N LEU A 195 -0.16 -9.97 7.45
CA LEU A 195 0.04 -8.65 6.83
C LEU A 195 1.55 -8.37 6.74
N ILE A 196 2.04 -7.89 5.60
CA ILE A 196 3.45 -7.52 5.43
C ILE A 196 3.58 -6.04 5.08
N ASP A 197 4.29 -5.30 5.92
CA ASP A 197 4.91 -4.04 5.54
C ASP A 197 6.10 -4.36 4.60
N GLU A 198 5.81 -4.33 3.30
CA GLU A 198 6.75 -4.55 2.21
C GLU A 198 7.17 -3.20 1.60
N ALA A 199 7.22 -2.13 2.41
CA ALA A 199 7.49 -0.79 1.92
C ALA A 199 8.82 -0.68 1.13
N HIS A 200 9.80 -1.54 1.45
CA HIS A 200 11.11 -1.59 0.81
C HIS A 200 11.26 -2.73 -0.21
N GLY A 201 10.25 -3.59 -0.38
CA GLY A 201 10.24 -4.72 -1.31
C GLY A 201 9.47 -4.60 -2.63
N PRO A 202 8.99 -3.43 -3.14
CA PRO A 202 8.17 -3.43 -4.37
C PRO A 202 8.85 -3.98 -5.64
N HIS A 203 10.18 -4.10 -5.65
CA HIS A 203 10.95 -4.65 -6.76
C HIS A 203 11.10 -6.19 -6.71
N PHE A 204 10.69 -6.82 -5.60
CA PHE A 204 10.75 -8.26 -5.43
C PHE A 204 9.78 -8.98 -6.38
N GLY A 205 10.15 -10.20 -6.80
CA GLY A 205 9.39 -10.97 -7.79
C GLY A 205 9.58 -10.56 -9.26
N PHE A 206 10.28 -9.46 -9.55
CA PHE A 206 10.54 -9.01 -10.93
C PHE A 206 11.88 -9.48 -11.52
N HIS A 207 12.70 -10.18 -10.74
CA HIS A 207 13.96 -10.76 -11.20
C HIS A 207 14.27 -12.06 -10.43
N PRO A 208 14.79 -13.12 -11.07
CA PRO A 208 15.10 -14.40 -10.40
C PRO A 208 16.16 -14.29 -9.30
N ASP A 209 17.06 -13.31 -9.36
CA ASP A 209 18.08 -13.07 -8.33
C ASP A 209 17.56 -12.23 -7.14
N LEU A 210 16.32 -11.72 -7.21
CA LEU A 210 15.68 -11.03 -6.10
C LEU A 210 14.84 -12.00 -5.27
N PRO A 211 14.60 -11.70 -3.98
CA PRO A 211 13.66 -12.45 -3.16
C PRO A 211 12.25 -12.53 -3.80
N PRO A 212 11.46 -13.55 -3.45
CA PRO A 212 10.04 -13.56 -3.78
C PRO A 212 9.32 -12.41 -3.08
N SER A 213 8.23 -11.92 -3.68
CA SER A 213 7.36 -10.94 -3.03
C SER A 213 6.61 -11.55 -1.84
N ALA A 214 6.09 -10.70 -0.95
CA ALA A 214 5.23 -11.11 0.15
C ALA A 214 3.98 -11.87 -0.35
N MET A 215 3.38 -11.43 -1.46
CA MET A 215 2.24 -12.11 -2.10
C MET A 215 2.64 -13.51 -2.58
N ALA A 216 3.76 -13.65 -3.30
CA ALA A 216 4.25 -14.96 -3.72
C ALA A 216 4.61 -15.88 -2.54
N SER A 217 4.91 -15.30 -1.37
CA SER A 217 5.27 -16.01 -0.15
C SER A 217 4.07 -16.31 0.76
N GLY A 218 2.84 -16.03 0.32
CA GLY A 218 1.61 -16.43 1.02
C GLY A 218 1.07 -15.41 2.04
N ALA A 219 1.56 -14.17 2.04
CA ALA A 219 0.91 -13.11 2.81
C ALA A 219 -0.52 -12.85 2.30
N ASP A 220 -1.46 -12.54 3.18
CA ASP A 220 -2.84 -12.21 2.79
C ASP A 220 -2.95 -10.73 2.36
N LEU A 221 -2.06 -9.87 2.85
CA LEU A 221 -1.96 -8.46 2.48
C LEU A 221 -0.51 -7.97 2.51
N SER A 222 -0.09 -7.18 1.52
CA SER A 222 1.16 -6.42 1.57
C SER A 222 0.96 -4.95 1.25
N VAL A 223 1.73 -4.08 1.90
CA VAL A 223 1.75 -2.64 1.61
C VAL A 223 3.14 -2.25 1.13
N GLN A 224 3.21 -1.62 -0.04
CA GLN A 224 4.44 -1.31 -0.74
C GLN A 224 4.57 0.19 -1.00
N SER A 225 5.74 0.77 -0.69
CA SER A 225 6.03 2.15 -1.04
C SER A 225 6.64 2.19 -2.43
N THR A 226 5.80 2.28 -3.46
CA THR A 226 6.23 2.35 -4.87
C THR A 226 7.33 3.38 -5.06
N HIS A 227 7.17 4.59 -4.51
CA HIS A 227 8.12 5.69 -4.62
C HIS A 227 9.49 5.47 -3.96
N LYS A 228 9.66 4.46 -3.09
CA LYS A 228 10.94 4.22 -2.41
C LYS A 228 11.94 3.51 -3.32
N VAL A 229 11.46 2.56 -4.12
CA VAL A 229 12.34 1.63 -4.87
C VAL A 229 11.95 1.51 -6.35
N LEU A 230 10.74 1.93 -6.74
CA LEU A 230 10.28 1.99 -8.12
C LEU A 230 10.12 3.45 -8.57
N GLY A 231 9.79 3.62 -9.86
CA GLY A 231 9.69 4.93 -10.50
C GLY A 231 8.35 5.63 -10.29
N ALA A 232 8.00 5.98 -9.06
CA ALA A 232 6.77 6.73 -8.75
C ALA A 232 7.05 7.99 -7.91
N LEU A 233 6.10 8.93 -7.89
CA LEU A 233 6.23 10.17 -7.11
C LEU A 233 6.14 9.90 -5.60
N PRO A 234 6.84 10.67 -4.75
CA PRO A 234 6.72 10.54 -3.30
C PRO A 234 5.26 10.51 -2.84
N GLN A 235 4.95 9.68 -1.84
CA GLN A 235 3.59 9.31 -1.37
C GLN A 235 2.85 8.28 -2.23
N ALA A 236 3.22 8.04 -3.49
CA ALA A 236 2.62 6.97 -4.28
C ALA A 236 3.01 5.60 -3.70
N SER A 237 2.00 4.76 -3.48
CA SER A 237 2.15 3.43 -2.89
C SER A 237 1.02 2.52 -3.35
N MET A 238 1.16 1.22 -3.09
CA MET A 238 0.15 0.23 -3.42
C MET A 238 -0.09 -0.69 -2.23
N LEU A 239 -1.33 -1.17 -2.12
CA LEU A 239 -1.72 -2.24 -1.22
C LEU A 239 -2.19 -3.41 -2.05
N HIS A 240 -1.66 -4.59 -1.79
CA HIS A 240 -1.99 -5.83 -2.46
C HIS A 240 -2.67 -6.78 -1.49
N MET A 241 -3.65 -7.55 -1.97
CA MET A 241 -4.38 -8.52 -1.15
C MET A 241 -4.68 -9.79 -1.94
N GLN A 242 -4.70 -10.92 -1.24
CA GLN A 242 -5.11 -12.21 -1.77
C GLN A 242 -5.78 -13.08 -0.69
N GLY A 243 -6.50 -14.12 -1.10
CA GLY A 243 -7.10 -15.08 -0.20
C GLY A 243 -8.36 -14.58 0.54
N PRO A 244 -8.91 -15.40 1.46
CA PRO A 244 -10.21 -15.15 2.06
C PRO A 244 -10.18 -14.61 3.50
N ARG A 245 -9.02 -14.51 4.16
CA ARG A 245 -8.91 -14.20 5.61
C ARG A 245 -9.15 -12.73 5.96
N LEU A 246 -9.21 -11.87 4.95
CA LEU A 246 -9.48 -10.45 5.10
C LEU A 246 -10.76 -10.07 4.35
N ASP A 247 -11.53 -9.16 4.93
CA ASP A 247 -12.72 -8.59 4.30
C ASP A 247 -12.31 -7.41 3.40
N ARG A 248 -12.42 -7.59 2.08
CA ARG A 248 -12.11 -6.58 1.06
C ARG A 248 -12.95 -5.31 1.22
N GLN A 249 -14.21 -5.43 1.62
CA GLN A 249 -15.09 -4.28 1.81
C GLN A 249 -14.71 -3.51 3.06
N ARG A 250 -14.39 -4.20 4.16
CA ARG A 250 -13.90 -3.56 5.38
C ARG A 250 -12.58 -2.83 5.14
N LEU A 251 -11.68 -3.43 4.38
CA LEU A 251 -10.43 -2.80 3.95
C LEU A 251 -10.67 -1.55 3.09
N SER A 252 -11.56 -1.64 2.09
CA SER A 252 -11.90 -0.50 1.23
C SER A 252 -12.49 0.67 2.04
N ARG A 253 -13.34 0.39 3.04
CA ARG A 253 -13.87 1.41 3.96
C ARG A 253 -12.79 1.99 4.87
N ALA A 254 -11.85 1.18 5.33
CA ALA A 254 -10.73 1.66 6.14
C ALA A 254 -9.80 2.59 5.32
N LEU A 255 -9.56 2.28 4.04
CA LEU A 255 -8.82 3.14 3.12
C LEU A 255 -9.51 4.50 2.91
N GLN A 256 -10.84 4.56 2.90
CA GLN A 256 -11.57 5.84 2.86
C GLN A 256 -11.33 6.72 4.10
N LEU A 257 -10.96 6.13 5.24
CA LEU A 257 -10.66 6.89 6.47
C LEU A 257 -9.25 7.46 6.50
N THR A 258 -8.28 6.77 5.86
CA THR A 258 -6.86 7.12 5.93
C THR A 258 -6.37 7.88 4.69
N GLN A 259 -7.13 7.86 3.60
CA GLN A 259 -6.82 8.60 2.39
C GLN A 259 -7.58 9.91 2.27
N SER A 260 -7.03 10.84 1.50
CA SER A 260 -7.69 12.09 1.16
C SER A 260 -8.97 11.85 0.36
N THR A 261 -10.05 12.60 0.67
CA THR A 261 -11.25 12.68 -0.17
C THR A 261 -11.03 13.46 -1.47
N SER A 262 -9.85 14.04 -1.66
CA SER A 262 -9.38 14.64 -2.90
C SER A 262 -7.96 14.11 -3.16
N PRO A 263 -7.82 12.86 -3.62
CA PRO A 263 -6.52 12.27 -3.90
C PRO A 263 -5.86 12.99 -5.08
N SER A 264 -4.52 13.03 -5.09
CA SER A 264 -3.80 13.59 -6.23
C SER A 264 -3.77 12.57 -7.38
N TYR A 265 -4.40 12.92 -8.50
CA TYR A 265 -4.39 12.09 -9.71
C TYR A 265 -2.99 11.99 -10.33
N LEU A 266 -2.12 12.96 -10.06
CA LEU A 266 -0.71 12.88 -10.42
C LEU A 266 0.00 11.75 -9.67
N LEU A 267 -0.31 11.54 -8.37
CA LEU A 267 0.25 10.44 -7.58
C LEU A 267 -0.35 9.09 -7.99
N LEU A 268 -1.64 9.03 -8.31
CA LEU A 268 -2.30 7.80 -8.74
C LEU A 268 -1.79 7.31 -10.10
N ALA A 269 -1.38 8.24 -10.97
CA ALA A 269 -0.89 7.93 -12.32
C ALA A 269 0.62 7.72 -12.43
N SER A 270 1.39 8.08 -11.38
CA SER A 270 2.86 8.02 -11.37
C SER A 270 3.41 6.62 -11.12
#